data_AF-A0A9N9DXU9-F1
#
_entry.id   AF-A0A9N9DXU9-F1
#
_cell.length_a   1.000
_cell.length_b   1.000
_cell.length_c   1.000
_cell.angle_alpha   90.00
_cell.angle_beta   90.00
_cell.angle_gamma   90.00
#
_symmetry.space_group_name_H-M   'P 1'
#
loop_
_entity.id
_entity.type
_entity.pdbx_description
1 polymer ?
#
loop_
_entity_poly.entity_id
_entity_poly.type
_entity_poly.pdbx_seq_one_letter_code
_entity_poly.pdbx_strand_id
1 'polypeptide(L)' 'HFHNWTRKRTTDAGLFKKWKSEYTPLKEINKSWYDTLYNEVKLDELELVIQSLPNNKAPGQSNLQYEWFKNLPQK' A
#
# COMPACT_ATOMS: atom_id res chain seq x y z
N HIS A 1 -3.65 -32.72 -2.74
CA HIS A 1 -5.09 -32.37 -2.71
C HIS A 1 -5.42 -31.06 -3.46
N PHE A 2 -4.51 -30.07 -3.58
CA PHE A 2 -4.79 -28.79 -4.27
C PHE A 2 -3.84 -28.47 -5.44
N HIS A 3 -3.50 -29.43 -6.31
CA HIS A 3 -2.67 -29.13 -7.49
C HIS A 3 -3.49 -28.78 -8.75
N ASN A 4 -4.81 -29.02 -8.73
CA ASN A 4 -5.71 -28.84 -9.88
C ASN A 4 -6.61 -27.60 -9.81
N TRP A 5 -6.63 -26.87 -8.68
CA TRP A 5 -7.51 -25.70 -8.53
C TRP A 5 -6.99 -24.46 -9.26
N THR A 6 -5.68 -24.38 -9.51
CA THR A 6 -5.09 -23.29 -10.29
C THR A 6 -4.96 -23.67 -11.75
N ARG A 7 -5.42 -22.79 -12.64
CA ARG A 7 -5.17 -22.86 -14.08
C ARG A 7 -3.67 -23.08 -14.34
N LYS A 8 -3.34 -24.02 -15.24
CA LYS A 8 -1.96 -24.27 -15.66
C LYS A 8 -1.34 -22.95 -16.16
N ARG A 9 -0.20 -22.57 -15.56
CA ARG A 9 0.47 -21.31 -15.86
C ARG A 9 1.13 -21.40 -17.25
N THR A 10 0.69 -20.57 -18.18
CA THR A 10 1.35 -20.36 -19.48
C THR A 10 2.24 -19.14 -19.35
N THR A 11 3.55 -19.34 -19.24
CA THR A 11 4.51 -18.23 -19.13
C THR A 11 4.88 -17.76 -20.52
N ASP A 12 4.51 -16.52 -20.87
CA ASP A 12 4.92 -15.89 -22.12
C ASP A 12 6.39 -15.44 -22.04
N ALA A 13 7.26 -16.15 -22.76
CA ALA A 13 8.68 -15.84 -22.82
C ALA A 13 8.98 -14.48 -23.47
N GLY A 14 8.13 -14.01 -24.37
CA GLY A 14 8.26 -12.69 -25.00
C GLY A 14 8.01 -11.56 -24.01
N LEU A 15 6.95 -11.71 -23.19
CA LEU A 15 6.66 -10.79 -22.10
C LEU A 15 7.80 -10.77 -21.08
N PHE A 16 8.34 -11.93 -20.71
CA PHE A 16 9.46 -12.00 -19.76
C PHE A 16 10.70 -11.27 -20.28
N LYS A 17 11.02 -11.41 -21.58
CA LYS A 17 12.15 -10.70 -22.21
C LYS A 17 11.97 -9.19 -22.21
N LYS A 18 10.75 -8.69 -22.44
CA LYS A 18 10.42 -7.26 -22.41
C LYS A 18 10.68 -6.63 -21.05
N TRP A 19 10.29 -7.31 -19.98
CA TRP A 19 10.40 -6.80 -18.61
C TRP A 19 11.76 -7.07 -17.97
N LYS A 20 12.60 -7.92 -18.58
CA LYS A 20 13.88 -8.32 -18.00
C LYS A 20 14.78 -7.14 -17.65
N SER A 21 14.81 -6.09 -18.46
CA SER A 21 15.59 -4.87 -18.20
C SER A 21 15.07 -4.09 -17.00
N GLU A 22 13.75 -3.89 -16.91
CA GLU A 22 13.09 -3.10 -15.87
C GLU A 22 13.24 -3.72 -14.47
N TYR A 23 13.26 -5.05 -14.39
CA TYR A 23 13.44 -5.77 -13.13
C TYR A 23 14.88 -6.20 -12.88
N THR A 24 15.85 -5.68 -13.65
CA THR A 24 17.25 -5.90 -13.28
C THR A 24 17.54 -5.26 -11.91
N PRO A 25 18.25 -5.96 -11.00
CA PRO A 25 18.59 -5.38 -9.71
C PRO A 25 19.39 -4.08 -9.87
N LEU A 26 18.95 -3.04 -9.17
CA LEU A 26 19.71 -1.80 -9.05
C LEU A 26 21.01 -2.11 -8.29
N LYS A 27 22.15 -1.66 -8.82
CA LYS A 27 23.47 -1.89 -8.22
C LYS A 27 23.62 -1.18 -6.87
N GLU A 28 23.04 0.01 -6.78
CA GLU A 28 23.10 0.86 -5.61
C GLU A 28 21.72 1.47 -5.38
N ILE A 29 21.35 1.61 -4.11
CA ILE A 29 20.10 2.22 -3.68
C ILE A 29 20.48 3.38 -2.77
N ASN A 30 19.85 4.54 -2.98
CA ASN A 30 20.07 5.67 -2.10
C ASN A 30 19.52 5.34 -0.71
N LYS A 31 20.41 5.24 0.28
CA LYS A 31 20.04 4.95 1.67
C LYS A 31 19.09 6.00 2.24
N SER A 32 19.18 7.25 1.78
CA SER A 32 18.36 8.34 2.31
C SER A 32 16.86 8.18 2.04
N TRP A 33 16.48 7.33 1.07
CA TRP A 33 15.06 7.00 0.83
C TRP A 33 14.40 6.30 2.01
N TYR A 34 15.19 5.63 2.85
CA TYR A 34 14.69 4.89 4.00
C TYR A 34 14.77 5.69 5.30
N ASP A 35 15.41 6.86 5.31
CA ASP A 35 15.54 7.70 6.51
C ASP A 35 14.16 8.03 7.09
N THR A 36 13.15 8.23 6.23
CA THR A 36 11.78 8.52 6.65
C THR A 36 11.08 7.33 7.32
N LEU A 37 11.52 6.09 7.07
CA LEU A 37 10.95 4.91 7.73
C LEU A 37 11.35 4.81 9.20
N TYR A 38 12.46 5.44 9.57
CA TYR A 38 12.93 5.49 10.96
C TYR A 38 12.24 6.58 11.77
N ASN A 39 11.49 7.48 11.12
CA ASN A 39 10.77 8.53 11.83
C ASN A 39 9.66 7.92 12.68
N GLU A 40 9.51 8.43 13.91
CA GLU A 40 8.39 8.08 14.77
C GLU A 40 7.09 8.65 14.20
N VAL A 41 6.05 7.82 14.16
CA VAL A 41 4.72 8.23 13.72
C VAL A 41 4.08 9.11 14.79
N LYS A 42 3.70 10.34 14.42
CA LYS A 42 3.03 11.27 15.34
C LYS A 42 1.52 11.15 15.24
N LEU A 43 0.82 11.40 16.36
CA LEU A 43 -0.65 11.43 16.36
C LEU A 43 -1.19 12.55 15.46
N ASP A 44 -0.53 13.71 15.44
CA ASP A 44 -0.93 14.85 14.61
C ASP A 44 -0.92 14.50 13.11
N GLU A 45 0.07 13.72 12.65
CA GLU A 45 0.14 13.26 11.26
C GLU A 45 -1.05 12.37 10.91
N LEU A 46 -1.43 11.48 11.83
CA LEU A 46 -2.56 10.58 11.67
C LEU A 46 -3.88 11.35 11.64
N GLU A 47 -4.04 12.36 12.50
CA GLU A 47 -5.21 13.24 12.51
C GLU A 47 -5.33 14.03 11.19
N LEU A 48 -4.22 14.63 10.73
CA LEU A 48 -4.17 15.33 9.44
C LEU A 48 -4.55 14.42 8.27
N VAL A 49 -4.05 13.18 8.25
CA VAL A 49 -4.40 12.20 7.21
C VAL A 49 -5.89 11.89 7.25
N ILE A 50 -6.45 11.60 8.42
CA ILE A 50 -7.89 11.30 8.58
C ILE A 50 -8.74 12.48 8.11
N GLN A 51 -8.36 13.72 8.47
CA GLN A 51 -9.06 14.94 8.06
C GLN A 51 -8.99 15.16 6.54
N SER A 52 -7.87 14.83 5.89
CA SER A 52 -7.68 14.99 4.44
C SER A 52 -8.50 14.01 3.58
N LEU A 53 -8.98 12.90 4.16
CA LEU A 53 -9.71 11.88 3.40
C LEU A 53 -11.09 12.38 2.96
N PRO A 54 -11.53 12.12 1.72
CA PRO A 54 -12.86 12.52 1.27
C PRO A 54 -13.96 11.78 2.02
N ASN A 55 -15.05 12.49 2.30
CA ASN A 55 -16.23 11.94 2.95
C ASN A 55 -16.92 10.91 2.06
N ASN A 56 -17.74 10.04 2.66
CA ASN A 56 -18.55 9.03 1.95
C ASN A 56 -17.74 7.97 1.17
N LYS A 57 -16.50 7.67 1.57
CA LYS A 57 -15.82 6.46 1.08
C LYS A 57 -16.61 5.23 1.53
N ALA A 58 -16.64 4.21 0.66
CA ALA A 58 -17.21 2.91 1.00
C ALA A 58 -16.53 2.38 2.27
N PRO A 59 -17.28 2.12 3.34
CA PRO A 59 -16.69 1.56 4.54
C PRO A 59 -16.15 0.17 4.20
N GLY A 60 -15.01 -0.19 4.78
CA GLY A 60 -14.44 -1.52 4.63
C GLY A 60 -15.34 -2.60 5.26
N GLN A 61 -14.83 -3.81 5.38
CA GLN A 61 -15.57 -4.94 5.99
C GLN A 61 -16.04 -4.67 7.42
N SER A 62 -15.42 -3.72 8.12
CA SER A 62 -15.80 -3.28 9.46
C SER A 62 -17.05 -2.39 9.51
N ASN A 63 -17.57 -1.93 8.37
CA ASN A 63 -18.68 -0.97 8.26
C ASN A 63 -18.46 0.38 8.97
N LEU A 64 -17.23 0.68 9.40
CA LEU A 64 -16.90 1.93 10.08
C LEU A 64 -16.68 3.06 9.07
N GLN A 65 -17.37 4.18 9.26
CA GLN A 65 -17.21 5.37 8.42
C GLN A 65 -16.06 6.25 8.92
N TYR A 66 -15.28 6.82 8.00
CA TYR A 66 -14.19 7.74 8.33
C TYR A 66 -14.66 8.99 9.09
N GLU A 67 -15.90 9.42 8.87
CA GLU A 67 -16.51 10.56 9.54
C GLU A 67 -16.57 10.40 11.06
N TRP A 68 -16.65 9.17 11.57
CA TRP A 68 -16.69 8.93 13.01
C TRP A 68 -15.36 9.27 13.66
N PHE A 69 -14.24 9.06 12.95
CA PHE A 69 -12.90 9.37 13.43
C PHE A 69 -12.56 10.86 13.30
N LYS A 70 -13.12 11.56 12.31
CA LYS A 70 -12.96 13.01 12.15
C LYS A 70 -13.64 13.83 13.26
N ASN A 71 -14.75 13.31 13.79
CA ASN A 71 -15.57 14.00 14.78
C ASN A 71 -15.30 13.51 16.22
N LEU A 72 -14.18 12.81 16.46
CA LEU A 72 -13.81 12.42 17.81
C LEU A 72 -13.57 13.68 18.67
N PRO A 73 -14.09 13.74 19.90
CA PRO A 73 -13.80 14.85 20.79
C PRO A 73 -12.29 14.89 21.08
N GLN A 74 -11.65 16.03 20.79
CA GLN A 74 -10.28 16.27 21.21
C GLN A 74 -10.23 16.29 22.75
N LYS A 75 -9.22 15.61 23.30
CA LYS A 75 -9.09 15.34 24.74
C LYS A 75 -8.46 16.50 25.49
#